data_AF-Q1W7I3-F1
#
_entry.id   AF-Q1W7I3-F1
#
_cell.length_a   1.000
_cell.length_b   1.000
_cell.length_c   1.000
_cell.angle_alpha   90.00
_cell.angle_beta   90.00
_cell.angle_gamma   90.00
#
_symmetry.space_group_name_H-M   'P 1'
#
loop_
_entity.id
_entity.type
_entity.pdbx_description
1 polymer ?
#
loop_
_entity_poly.entity_id
_entity_poly.type
_entity_poly.pdbx_seq_one_letter_code
_entity_poly.pdbx_strand_id
1 'polypeptide(L)'
;FFSLIPKAKTAKIVNKGIVDAVAKIPGTSDLQITLCKDIVQWARSEKRTFLRQRVEAKLAALLMENKEYSEALTLLSGLIKEVRRLDDKLLLVEIDLLESQLHFSLRNLPKAKAALTAARTAANAIYVPPAQQGAIDLQSGILHAEEKDYKTAYSYFYEAFEAFNALENPQALYSLKYMLLCKIMV
;
A
#
# COMPACT_ATOMS: atom_id res chain seq x y z
N PHE A 1 6.29 -23.70 19.23
CA PHE A 1 7.40 -22.75 19.02
C PHE A 1 6.97 -21.30 19.25
N PHE A 2 5.98 -20.77 18.51
CA PHE A 2 5.55 -19.36 18.63
C PHE A 2 4.85 -18.95 19.94
N SER A 3 4.47 -19.92 20.78
CA SER A 3 3.99 -19.73 22.15
C SER A 3 5.10 -19.42 23.16
N LEU A 4 6.36 -19.77 22.85
CA LEU A 4 7.52 -19.61 23.73
C LEU A 4 8.28 -18.30 23.49
N ILE A 5 7.92 -17.55 22.43
CA ILE A 5 8.62 -16.35 21.97
C ILE A 5 7.76 -15.10 22.24
N PRO A 6 8.35 -13.97 22.66
CA PRO A 6 7.63 -12.72 22.83
C PRO A 6 6.83 -12.32 21.59
N LYS A 7 5.61 -11.82 21.78
CA LYS A 7 4.67 -11.49 20.70
C LYS A 7 5.28 -10.58 19.62
N ALA A 8 6.07 -9.58 20.01
CA ALA A 8 6.76 -8.68 19.09
C ALA A 8 7.82 -9.39 18.22
N LYS A 9 8.63 -10.28 18.82
CA LYS A 9 9.61 -11.09 18.08
C LYS A 9 8.91 -12.03 17.12
N THR A 10 7.81 -12.64 17.54
CA THR A 10 7.03 -13.50 16.65
C THR A 10 6.43 -12.72 15.48
N ALA A 11 5.87 -11.52 15.72
CA ALA A 11 5.38 -10.69 14.64
C ALA A 11 6.49 -10.32 13.64
N LYS A 12 7.72 -10.06 14.13
CA LYS A 12 8.89 -9.83 13.27
C LYS A 12 9.27 -11.07 12.46
N ILE A 13 9.28 -12.26 13.08
CA ILE A 13 9.61 -13.52 12.39
C ILE A 13 8.56 -13.84 11.31
N VAL A 14 7.28 -13.75 11.66
CA VAL A 14 6.19 -14.05 10.71
C VAL A 14 6.17 -13.04 9.56
N ASN A 15 6.17 -11.73 9.84
CA ASN A 15 6.10 -10.73 8.77
C ASN A 15 7.41 -10.59 7.98
N LYS A 16 8.54 -10.37 8.66
CA LYS A 16 9.82 -10.10 7.98
C LYS A 16 10.61 -11.35 7.61
N GLY A 17 10.41 -12.44 8.34
CA GLY A 17 11.14 -13.69 8.12
C GLY A 17 10.44 -14.61 7.14
N ILE A 18 9.12 -14.77 7.25
CA ILE A 18 8.36 -15.72 6.43
C ILE A 18 7.69 -15.00 5.27
N VAL A 19 6.79 -14.04 5.53
CA VAL A 19 6.00 -13.38 4.47
C VAL A 19 6.92 -12.63 3.49
N ASP A 20 7.85 -11.81 3.97
CA ASP A 20 8.77 -11.07 3.09
C ASP A 20 9.77 -11.97 2.34
N ALA A 21 10.09 -13.16 2.87
CA ALA A 21 10.97 -14.09 2.18
C ALA A 21 10.25 -14.79 1.03
N VAL A 22 9.00 -15.22 1.26
CA VAL A 22 8.15 -15.82 0.21
C VAL A 22 7.79 -14.78 -0.85
N ALA A 23 7.62 -13.50 -0.47
CA ALA A 23 7.39 -12.39 -1.40
C ALA A 23 8.51 -12.19 -2.44
N LYS A 24 9.76 -12.58 -2.11
CA LYS A 24 10.91 -12.45 -3.02
C LYS A 24 10.98 -13.54 -4.09
N ILE A 25 10.22 -14.62 -3.93
CA ILE A 25 10.24 -15.73 -4.88
C ILE A 25 9.25 -15.39 -6.02
N PRO A 26 9.73 -15.30 -7.28
CA PRO A 26 8.85 -14.98 -8.40
C PRO A 26 7.86 -16.13 -8.69
N GLY A 27 6.62 -15.79 -9.03
CA GLY A 27 5.60 -16.76 -9.46
C GLY A 27 4.85 -17.48 -8.34
N THR A 28 4.96 -17.03 -7.08
CA THR A 28 4.28 -17.67 -5.93
C THR A 28 3.04 -16.92 -5.45
N SER A 29 2.38 -16.11 -6.28
CA SER A 29 1.26 -15.25 -5.88
C SER A 29 0.12 -16.01 -5.19
N ASP A 30 -0.30 -17.15 -5.74
CA ASP A 30 -1.35 -17.97 -5.14
C ASP A 30 -0.95 -18.52 -3.77
N LEU A 31 0.30 -19.00 -3.66
CA LEU A 31 0.86 -19.51 -2.40
C LEU A 31 0.96 -18.39 -1.35
N GLN A 32 1.34 -17.18 -1.76
CA GLN A 32 1.40 -16.01 -0.87
C GLN A 32 0.00 -15.63 -0.35
N ILE A 33 -1.02 -15.68 -1.20
CA ILE A 33 -2.42 -15.44 -0.80
C ILE A 33 -2.88 -16.49 0.21
N THR A 34 -2.66 -17.78 -0.07
CA THR A 34 -3.00 -18.87 0.86
C THR A 34 -2.29 -18.69 2.20
N LEU A 35 -0.97 -18.44 2.16
CA LEU A 35 -0.16 -18.22 3.36
C LEU A 35 -0.67 -17.02 4.18
N CYS A 36 -0.99 -15.90 3.53
CA CYS A 36 -1.54 -14.74 4.19
C CYS A 36 -2.91 -15.04 4.82
N LYS A 37 -3.79 -15.77 4.14
CA LYS A 37 -5.10 -16.21 4.69
C LYS A 37 -4.91 -17.10 5.93
N ASP A 38 -3.98 -18.04 5.89
CA ASP A 38 -3.66 -18.93 7.02
C ASP A 38 -3.08 -18.15 8.21
N ILE A 39 -2.16 -17.23 7.97
CA ILE A 39 -1.58 -16.38 9.01
C ILE A 39 -2.65 -15.49 9.64
N VAL A 40 -3.59 -14.96 8.85
CA VAL A 40 -4.72 -14.17 9.36
C VAL A 40 -5.62 -15.02 10.27
N GLN A 41 -5.95 -16.25 9.86
CA GLN A 41 -6.72 -17.16 10.71
C GLN A 41 -6.01 -17.48 12.02
N TRP A 42 -4.72 -17.81 11.96
CA TRP A 42 -3.90 -18.07 13.14
C TRP A 42 -3.77 -16.83 14.04
N ALA A 43 -3.59 -15.64 13.47
CA ALA A 43 -3.52 -14.40 14.22
C ALA A 43 -4.86 -14.06 14.90
N ARG A 44 -6.00 -14.44 14.31
CA ARG A 44 -7.32 -14.35 14.95
C ARG A 44 -7.45 -15.32 16.12
N SER A 45 -7.06 -16.58 15.96
CA SER A 45 -7.14 -17.57 17.05
C SER A 45 -6.26 -17.20 18.24
N GLU A 46 -5.06 -16.64 17.98
CA GLU A 46 -4.14 -16.22 19.05
C GLU A 46 -4.36 -14.78 19.54
N LYS A 47 -5.42 -14.09 19.09
CA LYS A 47 -5.75 -12.70 19.46
C LYS A 47 -4.58 -11.72 19.24
N ARG A 48 -3.88 -11.85 18.11
CA ARG A 48 -2.72 -11.02 17.71
C ARG A 48 -3.13 -9.92 16.72
N THR A 49 -3.87 -8.93 17.20
CA THR A 49 -4.52 -7.89 16.36
C THR A 49 -3.55 -7.14 15.45
N PHE A 50 -2.43 -6.60 15.97
CA PHE A 50 -1.47 -5.85 15.16
C PHE A 50 -0.81 -6.69 14.06
N LEU A 51 -0.51 -7.96 14.34
CA LEU A 51 0.05 -8.86 13.33
C LEU A 51 -1.00 -9.12 12.24
N ARG A 52 -2.24 -9.42 12.64
CA ARG A 52 -3.36 -9.63 11.73
C ARG A 52 -3.52 -8.45 10.78
N GLN A 53 -3.61 -7.23 11.31
CA GLN A 53 -3.84 -6.01 10.52
C GLN A 53 -2.75 -5.77 9.47
N ARG A 54 -1.48 -5.98 9.83
CA ARG A 54 -0.37 -5.85 8.86
C ARG A 54 -0.39 -6.93 7.79
N VAL A 55 -0.80 -8.15 8.13
CA VAL A 55 -0.94 -9.23 7.16
C VAL A 55 -2.17 -9.02 6.28
N GLU A 56 -3.26 -8.50 6.83
CA GLU A 56 -4.47 -8.11 6.07
C GLU A 56 -4.16 -6.99 5.06
N ALA A 57 -3.34 -6.00 5.42
CA ALA A 57 -2.87 -4.97 4.47
C ALA A 57 -2.05 -5.56 3.31
N LYS A 58 -1.11 -6.48 3.59
CA LYS A 58 -0.34 -7.19 2.56
C LYS A 58 -1.21 -8.09 1.69
N LEU A 59 -2.16 -8.79 2.30
CA LEU A 59 -3.13 -9.62 1.59
C LEU A 59 -3.96 -8.76 0.62
N ALA A 60 -4.39 -7.56 1.04
CA ALA A 60 -5.11 -6.65 0.16
C ALA A 60 -4.28 -6.25 -1.06
N ALA A 61 -2.99 -5.92 -0.87
CA ALA A 61 -2.08 -5.61 -1.98
C ALA A 61 -1.94 -6.79 -2.96
N LEU A 62 -1.77 -8.01 -2.45
CA LEU A 62 -1.68 -9.22 -3.28
C LEU A 62 -2.98 -9.52 -4.04
N LEU A 63 -4.14 -9.35 -3.40
CA LEU A 63 -5.44 -9.51 -4.05
C LEU A 63 -5.63 -8.47 -5.18
N MET A 64 -5.14 -7.25 -4.99
CA MET A 64 -5.16 -6.22 -6.04
C MET A 64 -4.28 -6.60 -7.24
N GLU A 65 -3.10 -7.17 -7.01
CA GLU A 65 -2.23 -7.70 -8.08
C GLU A 65 -2.93 -8.84 -8.85
N ASN A 66 -3.67 -9.70 -8.17
CA ASN A 66 -4.47 -10.78 -8.78
C ASN A 66 -5.80 -10.29 -9.39
N LYS A 67 -6.07 -8.98 -9.38
CA LYS A 67 -7.32 -8.35 -9.86
C LYS A 67 -8.58 -8.78 -9.09
N GLU A 68 -8.45 -9.31 -7.88
CA GLU A 68 -9.54 -9.66 -6.98
C GLU A 68 -10.04 -8.43 -6.19
N TYR A 69 -10.48 -7.41 -6.92
CA TYR A 69 -10.80 -6.10 -6.36
C TYR A 69 -11.95 -6.10 -5.34
N SER A 70 -12.92 -7.01 -5.48
CA SER A 70 -14.06 -7.09 -4.57
C SER A 70 -13.68 -7.59 -3.17
N GLU A 71 -12.82 -8.62 -3.11
CA GLU A 71 -12.32 -9.15 -1.83
C GLU A 71 -11.40 -8.11 -1.18
N ALA A 72 -10.49 -7.52 -1.96
CA ALA A 72 -9.61 -6.45 -1.48
C ALA A 72 -10.38 -5.25 -0.90
N LEU A 73 -11.46 -4.82 -1.54
CA LEU A 73 -12.27 -3.68 -1.08
C LEU A 73 -12.91 -3.96 0.28
N THR A 74 -13.50 -5.15 0.42
CA THR A 74 -14.16 -5.54 1.67
C THR A 74 -13.15 -5.64 2.81
N LEU A 75 -11.96 -6.18 2.52
CA LEU A 75 -10.87 -6.30 3.48
C LEU A 75 -10.36 -4.91 3.92
N LEU A 76 -10.05 -4.01 2.98
CA LEU A 76 -9.54 -2.67 3.26
C LEU A 76 -10.55 -1.80 4.00
N SER A 77 -11.82 -1.78 3.57
CA SER A 77 -12.88 -1.02 4.24
C SER A 77 -13.10 -1.46 5.70
N GLY A 78 -12.92 -2.75 6.01
CA GLY A 78 -12.93 -3.26 7.37
C GLY A 78 -11.70 -2.81 8.16
N LEU A 79 -10.52 -2.97 7.56
CA LEU A 79 -9.24 -2.67 8.17
C LEU A 79 -9.10 -1.18 8.52
N ILE A 80 -9.51 -0.26 7.64
CA ILE A 80 -9.46 1.19 7.86
C ILE A 80 -10.26 1.59 9.10
N LYS A 81 -11.46 1.02 9.28
CA LYS A 81 -12.31 1.32 10.45
C LYS A 81 -11.66 0.89 11.76
N GLU A 82 -10.94 -0.23 11.76
CA GLU A 82 -10.25 -0.73 12.94
C GLU A 82 -8.97 0.07 13.22
N VAL A 83 -8.12 0.28 12.21
CA VAL A 83 -6.83 0.96 12.36
C VAL A 83 -7.04 2.43 12.76
N ARG A 84 -8.08 3.09 12.24
CA ARG A 84 -8.45 4.45 12.65
C ARG A 84 -8.83 4.55 14.13
N ARG A 85 -9.36 3.48 14.74
CA ARG A 85 -9.67 3.44 16.19
C ARG A 85 -8.42 3.24 17.06
N LEU A 86 -7.37 2.65 16.50
CA LEU A 86 -6.11 2.37 17.20
C LEU A 86 -5.07 3.49 17.07
N ASP A 87 -5.32 4.49 16.21
CA ASP A 87 -4.41 5.60 15.88
C ASP A 87 -3.01 5.14 15.41
N ASP A 88 -2.92 3.98 14.76
CA ASP A 88 -1.69 3.54 14.07
C ASP A 88 -1.58 4.25 12.72
N LYS A 89 -1.06 5.47 12.76
CA LYS A 89 -0.96 6.36 11.59
C LYS A 89 -0.06 5.79 10.49
N LEU A 90 0.99 5.03 10.82
CA LEU A 90 1.89 4.44 9.83
C LEU A 90 1.15 3.42 8.96
N LEU A 91 0.40 2.52 9.61
CA LEU A 91 -0.43 1.55 8.89
C LEU A 91 -1.58 2.25 8.17
N LEU A 92 -2.16 3.31 8.76
CA LEU A 92 -3.26 4.06 8.16
C LEU A 92 -2.88 4.68 6.82
N VAL A 93 -1.69 5.28 6.72
CA VAL A 93 -1.17 5.83 5.43
C VAL A 93 -1.07 4.73 4.37
N GLU A 94 -0.56 3.55 4.75
CA GLU A 94 -0.39 2.41 3.82
C GLU A 94 -1.74 1.91 3.29
N ILE A 95 -2.72 1.70 4.17
CA ILE A 95 -4.04 1.17 3.78
C ILE A 95 -4.89 2.20 3.03
N ASP A 96 -4.84 3.49 3.38
CA ASP A 96 -5.57 4.55 2.66
C ASP A 96 -4.97 4.75 1.25
N LEU A 97 -3.65 4.61 1.09
CA LEU A 97 -3.00 4.63 -0.23
C LEU A 97 -3.42 3.43 -1.10
N LEU A 98 -3.46 2.23 -0.52
CA LEU A 98 -3.97 1.03 -1.20
C LEU A 98 -5.44 1.20 -1.60
N GLU A 99 -6.28 1.77 -0.72
CA GLU A 99 -7.69 2.07 -1.04
C GLU A 99 -7.81 3.06 -2.21
N SER A 100 -6.95 4.07 -2.28
CA SER A 100 -6.91 4.99 -3.42
C SER A 100 -6.58 4.27 -4.74
N GLN A 101 -5.56 3.42 -4.74
CA GLN A 101 -5.15 2.64 -5.91
C GLN A 101 -6.22 1.63 -6.34
N LEU A 102 -6.91 1.01 -5.38
CA LEU A 102 -8.02 0.10 -5.62
C LEU A 102 -9.20 0.82 -6.28
N HIS A 103 -9.61 1.97 -5.73
CA HIS A 103 -10.69 2.76 -6.31
C HIS A 103 -10.33 3.31 -7.69
N PHE A 104 -9.08 3.66 -7.93
CA PHE A 104 -8.59 4.03 -9.26
C PHE A 104 -8.71 2.86 -10.25
N SER A 105 -8.30 1.65 -9.84
CA SER A 105 -8.42 0.43 -10.66
C SER A 105 -9.88 0.09 -11.00
N LEU A 106 -10.81 0.41 -10.09
CA LEU A 106 -12.25 0.30 -10.30
C LEU A 106 -12.87 1.47 -11.08
N ARG A 107 -12.06 2.40 -11.60
CA ARG A 107 -12.49 3.63 -12.29
C ARG A 107 -13.40 4.54 -11.45
N ASN A 108 -13.27 4.49 -10.12
CA ASN A 108 -14.00 5.35 -9.19
C ASN A 108 -13.12 6.51 -8.72
N LEU A 109 -12.96 7.51 -9.57
CA LEU A 109 -12.08 8.67 -9.30
C LEU A 109 -12.47 9.47 -8.05
N PRO A 110 -13.76 9.78 -7.79
CA PRO A 110 -14.12 10.55 -6.59
C PRO A 110 -13.70 9.85 -5.30
N LYS A 111 -13.89 8.53 -5.20
CA LYS A 111 -13.45 7.76 -4.03
C LYS A 111 -11.93 7.61 -3.97
N ALA A 112 -11.26 7.42 -5.11
CA ALA A 112 -9.80 7.34 -5.15
C ALA A 112 -9.14 8.62 -4.62
N LYS A 113 -9.68 9.79 -4.98
CA LYS A 113 -9.21 11.10 -4.47
C LYS A 113 -9.50 11.29 -2.99
N ALA A 114 -10.68 10.87 -2.52
CA ALA A 114 -11.03 10.93 -1.11
C ALA A 114 -10.07 10.08 -0.25
N ALA A 115 -9.78 8.85 -0.67
CA ALA A 115 -8.82 7.97 -0.01
C ALA A 115 -7.39 8.53 -0.04
N LEU A 116 -6.94 9.09 -1.18
CA LEU A 116 -5.63 9.73 -1.27
C LEU A 116 -5.52 10.95 -0.34
N THR A 117 -6.60 11.72 -0.20
CA THR A 117 -6.64 12.87 0.71
C THR A 117 -6.48 12.39 2.15
N ALA A 118 -7.17 11.31 2.54
CA ALA A 118 -7.00 10.68 3.86
C ALA A 118 -5.56 10.21 4.09
N ALA A 119 -4.95 9.53 3.10
CA ALA A 119 -3.56 9.09 3.16
C ALA A 119 -2.59 10.26 3.38
N ARG A 120 -2.75 11.37 2.63
CA ARG A 120 -1.93 12.59 2.79
C ARG A 120 -2.11 13.25 4.15
N THR A 121 -3.35 13.34 4.65
CA THR A 121 -3.62 13.88 6.00
C THR A 121 -2.94 13.05 7.08
N ALA A 122 -3.01 11.71 6.99
CA ALA A 122 -2.33 10.82 7.92
C ALA A 122 -0.80 10.92 7.79
N ALA A 123 -0.28 11.05 6.57
CA ALA A 123 1.16 11.19 6.31
C ALA A 123 1.72 12.49 6.88
N ASN A 124 1.01 13.62 6.74
CA ASN A 124 1.43 14.91 7.29
C ASN A 124 1.49 14.94 8.83
N ALA A 125 0.79 14.01 9.49
CA ALA A 125 0.77 13.93 10.95
C ALA A 125 1.96 13.14 11.53
N ILE A 126 2.80 12.53 10.68
CA ILE A 126 3.94 11.70 11.08
C ILE A 126 5.13 11.95 10.15
N TYR A 127 6.30 11.44 10.53
CA TYR A 127 7.41 11.35 9.58
C TYR A 127 7.25 10.06 8.76
N VAL A 128 6.88 10.20 7.49
CA VAL A 128 6.78 9.07 6.55
C VAL A 128 8.13 8.79 5.89
N PRO A 129 8.49 7.51 5.66
CA PRO A 129 9.70 7.16 4.90
C PRO A 129 9.65 7.72 3.47
N PRO A 130 10.80 8.09 2.86
CA PRO A 130 10.83 8.66 1.51
C PRO A 130 10.17 7.77 0.44
N ALA A 131 10.30 6.45 0.54
CA ALA A 131 9.64 5.50 -0.36
C ALA A 131 8.10 5.61 -0.30
N GLN A 132 7.55 5.78 0.90
CA GLN A 132 6.10 5.86 1.10
C GLN A 132 5.57 7.23 0.64
N GLN A 133 6.34 8.30 0.90
CA GLN A 133 6.04 9.63 0.37
C GLN A 133 6.04 9.63 -1.16
N GLY A 134 7.07 9.06 -1.79
CA GLY A 134 7.14 8.92 -3.24
C GLY A 134 5.96 8.13 -3.83
N ALA A 135 5.44 7.13 -3.13
CA ALA A 135 4.25 6.38 -3.55
C ALA A 135 2.96 7.22 -3.48
N ILE A 136 2.83 8.08 -2.47
CA ILE A 136 1.73 9.05 -2.37
C ILE A 136 1.80 10.07 -3.51
N ASP A 137 3.00 10.58 -3.82
CA ASP A 137 3.19 11.55 -4.90
C ASP A 137 2.96 10.91 -6.26
N LEU A 138 3.40 9.66 -6.48
CA LEU A 138 3.09 8.91 -7.69
C LEU A 138 1.58 8.74 -7.91
N GLN A 139 0.85 8.35 -6.86
CA GLN A 139 -0.62 8.22 -6.93
C GLN A 139 -1.29 9.59 -7.15
N SER A 140 -0.77 10.65 -6.55
CA SER A 140 -1.24 12.02 -6.78
C SER A 140 -1.08 12.40 -8.26
N GLY A 141 0.07 12.13 -8.86
CA GLY A 141 0.31 12.38 -10.28
C GLY A 141 -0.65 11.61 -11.18
N ILE A 142 -0.90 10.32 -10.90
CA ILE A 142 -1.84 9.48 -11.66
C ILE A 142 -3.25 10.09 -11.66
N LEU A 143 -3.76 10.49 -10.49
CA LEU A 143 -5.11 11.05 -10.39
C LEU A 143 -5.24 12.40 -11.10
N HIS A 144 -4.22 13.27 -11.03
CA HIS A 144 -4.24 14.56 -11.75
C HIS A 144 -4.11 14.38 -13.27
N ALA A 145 -3.30 13.41 -13.71
CA ALA A 145 -3.17 13.08 -15.13
C ALA A 145 -4.50 12.59 -15.73
N GLU A 146 -5.26 11.79 -14.97
CA GLU A 146 -6.59 11.32 -15.40
C GLU A 146 -7.60 12.48 -15.55
N GLU A 147 -7.46 13.54 -14.76
CA GLU A 147 -8.25 14.77 -14.87
C GLU A 147 -7.74 15.74 -15.95
N LYS A 148 -6.72 15.32 -16.72
CA LYS A 148 -6.04 16.12 -17.75
C LYS A 148 -5.29 17.33 -17.21
N ASP A 149 -5.05 17.40 -15.90
CA ASP A 149 -4.12 18.38 -15.32
C ASP A 149 -2.69 17.84 -15.36
N TYR A 150 -2.16 17.76 -16.59
CA TYR A 150 -0.82 17.21 -16.84
C TYR A 150 0.30 18.07 -16.27
N LYS A 151 0.06 19.38 -16.07
CA LYS A 151 1.05 20.30 -15.51
C LYS A 151 1.28 20.00 -14.03
N THR A 152 0.21 19.86 -13.26
CA THR A 152 0.30 19.48 -11.84
C THR A 152 0.74 18.03 -11.68
N ALA A 153 0.26 17.12 -12.53
CA ALA A 153 0.68 15.73 -12.53
C ALA A 153 2.19 15.57 -12.74
N TYR A 154 2.79 16.35 -13.66
CA TYR A 154 4.23 16.36 -13.89
C TYR A 154 5.02 16.68 -12.61
N SER A 155 4.60 17.71 -11.85
CA SER A 155 5.27 18.09 -10.60
C SER A 155 5.21 16.96 -9.57
N TYR A 156 4.06 16.30 -9.42
CA TYR A 156 3.95 15.14 -8.54
C TYR A 156 4.82 13.96 -8.98
N PHE A 157 4.89 13.68 -10.29
CA PHE A 157 5.77 12.64 -10.81
C PHE A 157 7.25 12.97 -10.62
N TYR A 158 7.62 14.25 -10.67
CA TYR A 158 8.99 14.69 -10.39
C TYR A 158 9.38 14.45 -8.93
N GLU A 159 8.54 14.83 -7.97
CA GLU A 159 8.79 14.56 -6.55
C GLU A 159 8.87 13.04 -6.27
N ALA A 160 7.97 12.26 -6.88
CA ALA A 160 8.03 10.80 -6.79
C ALA A 160 9.33 10.23 -7.40
N PHE A 161 9.79 10.79 -8.52
CA PHE A 161 11.04 10.39 -9.16
C PHE A 161 12.23 10.64 -8.25
N GLU A 162 12.37 11.84 -7.70
CA GLU A 162 13.47 12.20 -6.78
C GLU A 162 13.49 11.27 -5.56
N ALA A 163 12.33 11.02 -4.96
CA ALA A 163 12.20 10.14 -3.80
C ALA A 163 12.59 8.69 -4.10
N PHE A 164 12.20 8.14 -5.26
CA PHE A 164 12.56 6.78 -5.64
C PHE A 164 13.99 6.65 -6.15
N ASN A 165 14.50 7.64 -6.86
CA ASN A 165 15.85 7.65 -7.41
C ASN A 165 16.91 7.70 -6.29
N ALA A 166 16.66 8.51 -5.25
CA ALA A 166 17.52 8.55 -4.06
C ALA A 166 17.61 7.21 -3.31
N LEU A 167 16.64 6.32 -3.51
CA LEU A 167 16.59 4.99 -2.90
C LEU A 167 16.97 3.86 -3.87
N GLU A 168 17.42 4.19 -5.09
CA GLU A 168 17.69 3.23 -6.17
C GLU A 168 16.49 2.28 -6.43
N ASN A 169 15.27 2.77 -6.19
CA ASN A 169 14.07 1.97 -6.35
C ASN A 169 13.69 1.90 -7.85
N PRO A 170 13.43 0.70 -8.41
CA PRO A 170 12.97 0.54 -9.79
C PRO A 170 11.75 1.39 -10.18
N GLN A 171 10.93 1.79 -9.19
CA GLN A 171 9.79 2.69 -9.40
C GLN A 171 10.18 4.08 -9.92
N ALA A 172 11.42 4.52 -9.75
CA ALA A 172 11.93 5.74 -10.36
C ALA A 172 11.75 5.75 -11.89
N LEU A 173 11.95 4.60 -12.54
CA LEU A 173 11.77 4.49 -13.98
C LEU A 173 10.30 4.69 -14.40
N TYR A 174 9.34 4.24 -13.57
CA TYR A 174 7.92 4.48 -13.84
C TYR A 174 7.57 5.96 -13.68
N SER A 175 8.05 6.62 -12.62
CA SER A 175 7.85 8.06 -12.43
C SER A 175 8.42 8.86 -13.62
N LEU A 176 9.64 8.54 -14.08
CA LEU A 176 10.25 9.18 -15.24
C LEU A 176 9.43 8.98 -16.52
N LYS A 177 8.94 7.75 -16.76
CA LYS A 177 8.05 7.47 -17.91
C LYS A 177 6.78 8.31 -17.85
N TYR A 178 6.16 8.45 -16.68
CA TYR A 178 4.95 9.25 -16.52
C TYR A 178 5.23 10.76 -16.67
N MET A 179 6.37 11.26 -16.19
CA MET A 179 6.80 12.64 -16.45
C MET A 179 6.90 12.94 -17.95
N LEU A 180 7.57 12.05 -18.71
CA LEU A 180 7.71 12.20 -20.15
C LEU A 180 6.35 12.14 -20.86
N LEU A 181 5.47 11.23 -20.44
CA LEU A 181 4.12 11.14 -20.97
C LEU A 181 3.35 12.44 -20.73
N CYS A 182 3.40 13.02 -19.52
CA CYS A 182 2.79 14.32 -19.24
C CYS A 182 3.33 15.42 -20.16
N LYS A 183 4.62 15.41 -20.52
CA LYS A 183 5.20 16.38 -21.45
C LYS A 183 4.72 16.22 -22.89
N ILE A 184 4.37 15.01 -23.31
CA ILE A 184 3.83 14.73 -24.65
C ILE A 184 2.34 15.11 -24.74
N MET A 185 1.61 14.94 -23.64
CA MET A 185 0.16 15.19 -23.57
C MET A 185 -0.23 16.67 -23.40
N VAL A 186 0.75 17.55 -23.17
CA VAL A 186 0.62 19.02 -23.11
C VAL A 186 0.80 19.61 -24.50
#